data_AF-A0A091P5M5-F1
#
_entry.id   AF-A0A091P5M5-F1
#
_cell.length_a   1.000
_cell.length_b   1.000
_cell.length_c   1.000
_cell.angle_alpha   90.00
_cell.angle_beta   90.00
_cell.angle_gamma   90.00
#
_symmetry.space_group_name_H-M   'P 1'
#
loop_
_entity.id
_entity.type
_entity.pdbx_description
1 polymer ?
#
loop_
_entity_poly.entity_id
_entity_poly.type
_entity_poly.pdbx_seq_one_letter_code
_entity_poly.pdbx_strand_id
1 'polypeptide(L)' 'EKDEPGEEVRVTYRELLELTCRLGNTLKRQGVKRGDRVTIYMPPCPLAVASMLACARIGAVHALVFAGFSAESLADRIRD' A
#
# COMPACT_ATOMS: atom_id res chain seq x y z
N GLU A 1 -9.48 14.74 -4.95
CA GLU A 1 -8.74 14.49 -3.71
C GLU A 1 -9.61 14.84 -2.51
N LYS A 2 -9.29 14.38 -1.29
CA LYS A 2 -9.87 14.91 -0.05
C LYS A 2 -9.13 16.21 0.31
N ASP A 3 -9.41 17.27 -0.44
CA ASP A 3 -8.87 18.62 -0.20
C ASP A 3 -9.95 19.54 0.42
N GLU A 4 -10.95 18.97 1.10
CA GLU A 4 -11.90 19.76 1.87
C GLU A 4 -11.34 20.05 3.27
N PRO A 5 -11.25 21.33 3.69
CA PRO A 5 -10.85 21.69 5.03
C PRO A 5 -11.76 21.01 6.06
N GLY A 6 -11.22 20.07 6.84
CA GLY A 6 -11.96 19.33 7.87
C GLY A 6 -11.98 17.81 7.71
N GLU A 7 -11.58 17.27 6.56
CA GLU A 7 -11.45 15.81 6.35
C GLU A 7 -10.04 15.26 6.67
N GLU A 8 -9.40 15.78 7.72
CA GLU A 8 -8.09 15.29 8.15
C GLU A 8 -8.22 13.96 8.90
N VAL A 9 -7.54 12.92 8.39
CA VAL A 9 -7.39 11.66 9.12
C VAL A 9 -6.09 11.69 9.90
N ARG A 10 -6.19 11.77 11.23
CA ARG A 10 -5.04 11.66 12.14
C ARG A 10 -4.80 10.20 12.45
N VAL A 11 -3.53 9.78 12.30
CA VAL A 11 -3.09 8.43 12.62
C VAL A 11 -1.84 8.54 13.49
N THR A 12 -1.89 7.95 14.68
CA THR A 12 -0.74 7.87 15.58
C THR A 12 0.27 6.84 15.07
N TYR A 13 1.52 6.95 15.49
CA TYR A 13 2.55 5.94 15.18
C TYR A 13 2.15 4.53 15.60
N ARG A 14 1.44 4.40 16.73
CA ARG A 14 0.97 3.11 17.23
C ARG A 14 -0.10 2.51 16.30
N GLU A 15 -1.10 3.30 15.90
CA GLU A 15 -2.13 2.84 14.96
C GLU A 15 -1.52 2.47 13.60
N LEU A 16 -0.58 3.27 13.10
CA LEU A 16 0.13 2.97 11.86
C LEU A 16 0.93 1.67 11.95
N LEU A 17 1.61 1.43 13.08
CA LEU A 17 2.34 0.20 13.34
C LEU A 17 1.40 -1.01 13.40
N GLU A 18 0.27 -0.90 14.10
CA GLU A 18 -0.75 -1.96 14.19
C GLU A 18 -1.30 -2.31 12.80
N LEU A 19 -1.67 -1.31 11.99
CA LEU A 19 -2.11 -1.50 10.61
C LEU A 19 -1.04 -2.19 9.75
N THR A 20 0.19 -1.71 9.82
CA THR A 20 1.34 -2.26 9.08
C THR A 20 1.55 -3.74 9.41
N CYS A 21 1.49 -4.11 10.70
CA CYS A 21 1.67 -5.50 11.12
C CYS A 21 0.53 -6.39 10.63
N ARG A 22 -0.73 -5.92 10.72
CA ARG A 22 -1.90 -6.66 10.23
C ARG A 22 -1.83 -6.89 8.72
N LEU A 23 -1.46 -5.88 7.95
CA LEU A 23 -1.29 -5.98 6.50
C LEU A 23 -0.14 -6.93 6.14
N GLY A 24 1.03 -6.78 6.76
CA GLY A 24 2.18 -7.65 6.49
C GLY A 24 1.89 -9.12 6.79
N ASN A 25 1.19 -9.41 7.89
CA ASN A 25 0.75 -10.78 8.20
C ASN A 25 -0.27 -11.31 7.19
N THR A 26 -1.15 -10.45 6.68
CA THR A 26 -2.10 -10.82 5.63
C THR A 26 -1.40 -11.15 4.33
N LEU A 27 -0.45 -10.32 3.89
CA LEU A 27 0.37 -10.56 2.70
C LEU A 27 1.14 -11.89 2.81
N LYS A 28 1.75 -12.17 3.98
CA LYS A 28 2.40 -13.47 4.24
C LYS A 28 1.44 -14.65 4.13
N ARG A 29 0.22 -14.54 4.68
CA ARG A 29 -0.80 -15.59 4.55
C ARG A 29 -1.27 -15.80 3.11
N GLN A 30 -1.24 -14.75 2.29
CA GLN A 30 -1.50 -14.82 0.86
C GLN A 30 -0.29 -15.34 0.05
N GLY A 31 0.78 -15.76 0.72
CA GLY A 31 1.93 -16.39 0.08
C GLY A 31 3.02 -15.43 -0.38
N VAL A 32 2.91 -14.12 -0.08
CA VAL A 32 3.94 -13.14 -0.42
C VAL A 32 5.22 -13.42 0.36
N LYS A 33 6.32 -13.56 -0.36
CA LYS A 33 7.66 -13.85 0.14
C LYS A 33 8.58 -12.65 -0.06
N ARG A 34 9.75 -12.75 0.56
CA ARG A 34 10.84 -11.79 0.35
C ARG A 34 11.24 -11.80 -1.13
N GLY A 35 11.33 -10.62 -1.72
CA GLY A 35 11.66 -10.42 -3.13
C GLY A 35 10.45 -10.39 -4.07
N ASP A 36 9.26 -10.79 -3.62
CA ASP A 36 8.06 -10.71 -4.44
C ASP A 36 7.66 -9.25 -4.69
N ARG A 37 7.18 -8.96 -5.90
CA ARG A 37 6.61 -7.66 -6.27
C ARG A 37 5.13 -7.60 -5.84
N VAL A 38 4.75 -6.52 -5.17
CA VAL A 38 3.36 -6.24 -4.75
C VAL A 38 2.93 -4.89 -5.32
N THR A 39 1.97 -4.91 -6.24
CA THR A 39 1.40 -3.68 -6.81
C THR A 39 0.35 -3.10 -5.87
N ILE A 40 0.48 -1.82 -5.55
CA ILE A 40 -0.44 -1.07 -4.69
C ILE A 40 -1.16 -0.04 -5.57
N TYR A 41 -2.46 -0.26 -5.78
CA TYR A 41 -3.33 0.66 -6.52
C TYR A 41 -4.35 1.30 -5.59
N MET A 42 -3.99 2.47 -5.04
CA MET A 42 -4.80 3.21 -4.07
C MET A 42 -4.61 4.73 -4.22
N PRO A 43 -5.59 5.55 -3.80
CA PRO A 43 -5.40 6.99 -3.67
C PRO A 43 -4.42 7.32 -2.52
N PRO A 44 -3.90 8.56 -2.45
CA PRO A 44 -3.08 9.02 -1.32
C PRO A 44 -3.87 8.99 -0.02
N CYS A 45 -3.59 8.02 0.86
CA CYS A 45 -4.22 7.91 2.17
C CYS A 45 -3.30 7.16 3.16
N PRO A 46 -3.56 7.24 4.49
CA PRO A 46 -2.73 6.54 5.48
C PRO A 46 -2.63 5.02 5.27
N LEU A 47 -3.67 4.40 4.70
CA LEU A 47 -3.67 2.97 4.38
C LEU A 47 -2.68 2.62 3.26
N ALA A 48 -2.50 3.51 2.28
CA ALA A 48 -1.50 3.34 1.23
C ALA A 48 -0.08 3.33 1.84
N VAL A 49 0.19 4.25 2.76
CA VAL A 49 1.46 4.30 3.51
C VAL A 49 1.66 3.02 4.33
N ALA A 50 0.64 2.58 5.08
CA ALA A 50 0.71 1.34 5.85
C ALA A 50 0.98 0.11 4.96
N SER A 51 0.45 0.09 3.73
CA SER A 51 0.65 -0.99 2.77
C SER A 51 2.07 -1.01 2.21
N MET A 52 2.66 0.16 1.93
CA MET A 52 4.08 0.26 1.54
C MET A 52 4.98 -0.25 2.66
N LEU A 53 4.74 0.20 3.89
CA LEU A 53 5.50 -0.22 5.08
C LEU A 53 5.34 -1.73 5.35
N ALA A 54 4.15 -2.28 5.10
CA ALA A 54 3.90 -3.71 5.25
C ALA A 54 4.72 -4.54 4.26
N CYS A 55 4.80 -4.10 3.00
CA CYS A 55 5.66 -4.73 1.98
C CYS A 55 7.13 -4.68 2.40
N ALA A 56 7.62 -3.51 2.80
CA ALA A 56 8.99 -3.34 3.28
C ALA A 56 9.30 -4.22 4.49
N ARG A 57 8.37 -4.32 5.46
CA ARG A 57 8.51 -5.14 6.68
C ARG A 57 8.68 -6.63 6.39
N ILE A 58 8.05 -7.14 5.34
CA ILE A 58 8.15 -8.56 4.96
C ILE A 58 9.23 -8.82 3.90
N GLY A 59 9.92 -7.77 3.45
CA GLY A 59 10.97 -7.84 2.44
C GLY A 59 10.44 -7.98 1.00
N ALA A 60 9.18 -7.62 0.76
CA ALA A 60 8.59 -7.52 -0.58
C ALA A 60 8.88 -6.16 -1.20
N VAL A 61 8.88 -6.09 -2.53
CA VAL A 61 9.09 -4.86 -3.31
C VAL A 61 7.72 -4.28 -3.65
N HIS A 62 7.41 -3.06 -3.19
CA HIS A 62 6.15 -2.40 -3.53
C HIS A 62 6.26 -1.62 -4.84
N ALA A 63 5.27 -1.77 -5.72
CA ALA A 63 5.10 -0.96 -6.92
C ALA A 63 3.83 -0.11 -6.77
N LEU A 64 3.99 1.19 -6.50
CA LEU A 64 2.86 2.07 -6.22
C LEU A 64 2.34 2.70 -7.51
N VAL A 65 1.04 2.53 -7.76
CA VAL A 65 0.34 3.10 -8.92
C VAL A 65 -0.77 3.99 -8.39
N PHE A 66 -0.66 5.29 -8.63
CA PHE A 66 -1.69 6.24 -8.23
C PHE A 66 -2.97 6.04 -9.03
N ALA A 67 -4.11 6.25 -8.37
CA ALA A 67 -5.46 6.01 -8.90
C ALA A 67 -5.88 6.93 -10.08
N GLY A 68 -4.96 7.66 -10.70
CA GLY A 68 -5.19 8.50 -11.88
C GLY A 68 -4.73 7.88 -13.22
N PHE A 69 -4.09 6.70 -13.20
CA PHE A 69 -3.64 6.02 -14.42
C PHE A 69 -4.77 5.27 -15.11
N SER A 70 -4.70 5.17 -16.45
CA SER A 70 -5.59 4.33 -17.24
C SER A 70 -5.44 2.85 -16.86
N ALA A 71 -6.48 2.06 -17.12
CA ALA A 71 -6.46 0.61 -16.87
C ALA A 71 -5.31 -0.09 -17.60
N GLU A 72 -4.99 0.37 -18.82
CA GLU A 72 -3.86 -0.14 -19.62
C GLU A 72 -2.51 0.14 -18.94
N SER A 73 -2.29 1.38 -18.49
CA SER A 73 -1.07 1.73 -17.75
C SER A 73 -0.92 1.00 -16.42
N LEU A 74 -2.03 0.60 -15.78
CA LEU A 74 -2.00 -0.25 -14.58
C LEU A 74 -1.62 -1.68 -14.96
N ALA A 75 -2.23 -2.25 -16.00
CA ALA A 75 -1.95 -3.60 -16.46
C ALA A 75 -0.49 -3.77 -16.90
N ASP A 76 0.09 -2.76 -17.57
CA ASP A 76 1.49 -2.78 -17.98
C ASP A 76 2.44 -2.83 -16.79
N ARG A 77 2.18 -2.03 -15.74
CA ARG A 77 2.99 -2.05 -14.51
C ARG A 77 2.87 -3.32 -13.68
N ILE A 78 1.75 -4.03 -13.79
CA ILE A 78 1.58 -5.33 -13.13
C ILE A 78 2.35 -6.43 -13.87
N ARG A 79 2.50 -6.29 -15.19
CA ARG A 79 3.17 -7.28 -16.05
C ARG A 79 4.68 -7.08 -16.13
N ASP A 80 5.16 -5.85 -15.97
CA ASP A 80 6.58 -5.54 -15.72
C ASP A 80 7.04 -6.05 -14.36
#